data_AF-A0A7V2L9B7-F1
#
_entry.id   AF-A0A7V2L9B7-F1
#
_cell.length_a   1.000
_cell.length_b   1.000
_cell.length_c   1.000
_cell.angle_alpha   90.00
_cell.angle_beta   90.00
_cell.angle_gamma   90.00
#
_symmetry.space_group_name_H-M   'P 1'
#
loop_
_entity.id
_entity.type
_entity.pdbx_description
1 polymer ?
#
loop_
_entity_poly.entity_id
_entity_poly.type
_entity_poly.pdbx_seq_one_letter_code
_entity_poly.pdbx_strand_id
1 'polypeptide(L)'
;MDSFRRFIERFQNYSQLTNLGKIARRYFAMNAFDGVLTIIGVLMGNFTAGVEDARIVVTTGMATCVAMGISGLWGAYLTEAAERQRELLELEGYTLTDLSDTTLGKASRTAVVIVALVDGLSPFLAALVVLTPFFVPKLFPSLRWTYLTAIALALISLFSLGAFLGHISRRNIAVYGFRTVIAGGISIVISLLLGGSP
;
A
#
# COMPACT_ATOMS: atom_id res chain seq x y z
N MET A 1 -8.98 -22.64 21.83
CA MET A 1 -9.25 -22.80 20.38
C MET A 1 -10.65 -22.32 19.97
N ASP A 2 -11.68 -22.44 20.82
CA ASP A 2 -13.07 -22.02 20.48
C ASP A 2 -13.31 -20.50 20.43
N SER A 3 -12.44 -19.70 21.04
CA SER A 3 -12.43 -18.24 20.94
C SER A 3 -11.98 -17.76 19.56
N PHE A 4 -11.01 -18.44 18.96
CA PHE A 4 -10.47 -18.09 17.64
C PHE A 4 -11.44 -18.47 16.51
N ARG A 5 -12.11 -19.62 16.60
CA ARG A 5 -13.17 -20.02 15.66
C ARG A 5 -14.38 -19.08 15.70
N ARG A 6 -14.86 -18.69 16.89
CA ARG A 6 -15.96 -17.71 17.02
C ARG A 6 -15.58 -16.32 16.51
N PHE A 7 -14.31 -15.93 16.64
CA PHE A 7 -13.79 -14.69 16.05
C PHE A 7 -13.80 -14.76 14.52
N ILE A 8 -13.38 -15.90 13.93
CA ILE A 8 -13.39 -16.14 12.48
C ILE A 8 -14.82 -16.18 11.92
N GLU A 9 -15.78 -16.82 12.60
CA GLU A 9 -17.18 -16.87 12.16
C GLU A 9 -17.85 -15.50 12.22
N ARG A 10 -17.61 -14.72 13.28
CA ARG A 10 -18.04 -13.31 13.34
C ARG A 10 -17.39 -12.47 12.25
N PHE A 11 -16.10 -12.68 11.98
CA PHE A 11 -15.37 -12.00 10.93
C PHE A 11 -15.94 -12.32 9.53
N GLN A 12 -16.32 -13.57 9.26
CA GLN A 12 -16.96 -13.96 8.00
C GLN A 12 -18.34 -13.33 7.83
N ASN A 13 -19.18 -13.32 8.88
CA ASN A 13 -20.49 -12.66 8.83
C ASN A 13 -20.36 -11.14 8.64
N TYR A 14 -19.42 -10.48 9.32
CA TYR A 14 -19.16 -9.05 9.13
C TYR A 14 -18.55 -8.72 7.75
N SER A 15 -17.67 -9.57 7.25
CA SER A 15 -17.08 -9.46 5.91
C SER A 15 -18.13 -9.53 4.80
N GLN A 16 -19.17 -10.35 4.96
CA GLN A 16 -20.27 -10.45 3.99
C GLN A 16 -21.20 -9.23 4.04
N LEU A 17 -21.46 -8.69 5.24
CA LEU A 17 -22.32 -7.50 5.41
C LEU A 17 -21.70 -6.21 4.85
N THR A 18 -20.37 -6.10 4.82
CA THR A 18 -19.66 -4.84 4.48
C THR A 18 -18.81 -4.90 3.21
N ASN A 19 -18.83 -6.00 2.45
CA ASN A 19 -17.95 -6.24 1.29
C ASN A 19 -16.44 -6.05 1.60
N LEU A 20 -16.06 -6.25 2.86
CA LEU A 20 -14.76 -5.90 3.46
C LEU A 20 -13.57 -6.47 2.68
N GLY A 21 -13.66 -7.72 2.22
CA GLY A 21 -12.61 -8.36 1.42
C GLY A 21 -12.42 -7.78 0.01
N LYS A 22 -13.45 -7.17 -0.60
CA LYS A 22 -13.29 -6.44 -1.87
C LYS A 22 -12.60 -5.10 -1.64
N ILE A 23 -13.00 -4.40 -0.58
CA ILE A 23 -12.42 -3.11 -0.18
C ILE A 23 -10.95 -3.30 0.19
N ALA A 24 -10.65 -4.22 1.11
CA ALA A 24 -9.28 -4.53 1.51
C ALA A 24 -8.37 -4.87 0.32
N ARG A 25 -8.83 -5.70 -0.64
CA ARG A 25 -8.04 -6.00 -1.85
C ARG A 25 -7.79 -4.77 -2.72
N ARG A 26 -8.77 -3.87 -2.85
CA ARG A 26 -8.62 -2.62 -3.60
C ARG A 26 -7.58 -1.71 -2.95
N TYR A 27 -7.72 -1.47 -1.65
CA TYR A 27 -6.80 -0.62 -0.87
C TYR A 27 -5.39 -1.22 -0.84
N PHE A 28 -5.28 -2.54 -0.67
CA PHE A 28 -4.00 -3.24 -0.77
C PHE A 28 -3.31 -2.97 -2.11
N ALA A 29 -3.99 -3.22 -3.22
CA ALA A 29 -3.37 -3.08 -4.54
C ALA A 29 -3.02 -1.63 -4.88
N MET A 30 -3.91 -0.69 -4.56
CA MET A 30 -3.70 0.74 -4.79
C MET A 30 -2.51 1.27 -4.00
N ASN A 31 -2.45 0.97 -2.70
CA ASN A 31 -1.41 1.55 -1.86
C ASN A 31 -0.08 0.80 -1.94
N ALA A 32 -0.08 -0.51 -2.24
CA ALA A 32 1.16 -1.22 -2.55
C ALA A 32 1.84 -0.58 -3.77
N PHE A 33 1.04 -0.23 -4.78
CA PHE A 33 1.54 0.45 -5.98
C PHE A 33 2.13 1.83 -5.64
N ASP A 34 1.46 2.61 -4.80
CA ASP A 34 1.98 3.91 -4.32
C ASP A 34 3.27 3.75 -3.49
N GLY A 35 3.36 2.71 -2.65
CA GLY A 35 4.56 2.38 -1.90
C GLY A 35 5.77 2.13 -2.81
N VAL A 36 5.58 1.33 -3.86
CA VAL A 36 6.64 1.04 -4.84
C VAL A 36 7.01 2.29 -5.66
N LEU A 37 6.05 3.09 -6.11
CA LEU A 37 6.34 4.32 -6.85
C LEU A 37 7.09 5.34 -5.99
N THR A 38 6.68 5.52 -4.74
CA THR A 38 7.33 6.50 -3.86
C THR A 38 8.77 6.11 -3.58
N ILE A 39 9.03 4.81 -3.31
CA ILE A 39 10.39 4.38 -3.04
C ILE A 39 11.26 4.41 -4.29
N ILE A 40 10.70 4.17 -5.49
CA ILE A 40 11.38 4.48 -6.76
C ILE A 40 11.81 5.94 -6.77
N GLY A 41 10.91 6.87 -6.44
CA GLY A 41 11.25 8.30 -6.36
C GLY A 41 12.40 8.60 -5.40
N VAL A 42 12.39 8.01 -4.19
CA VAL A 42 13.48 8.16 -3.20
C VAL A 42 14.79 7.58 -3.73
N LEU A 43 14.76 6.38 -4.32
CA LEU A 43 15.95 5.74 -4.88
C LEU A 43 16.52 6.56 -6.03
N MET A 44 15.68 7.07 -6.93
CA MET A 44 16.11 7.90 -8.04
C MET A 44 16.66 9.24 -7.57
N GLY A 45 16.04 9.88 -6.56
CA GLY A 45 16.54 11.11 -5.96
C GLY A 45 17.90 10.92 -5.29
N ASN A 46 18.09 9.84 -4.53
CA ASN A 46 19.40 9.51 -3.95
C ASN A 46 20.44 9.20 -5.04
N PHE A 47 20.03 8.52 -6.11
CA PHE A 47 20.92 8.20 -7.23
C PHE A 47 21.38 9.45 -7.98
N THR A 48 20.48 10.37 -8.30
CA THR A 48 20.82 11.63 -8.99
C THR A 48 21.61 12.58 -8.11
N ALA A 49 21.36 12.59 -6.79
CA ALA A 49 22.16 13.33 -5.82
C ALA A 49 23.57 12.73 -5.58
N GLY A 50 23.91 11.61 -6.21
CA GLY A 50 25.22 10.98 -6.07
C GLY A 50 25.47 10.36 -4.69
N VAL A 51 24.41 9.88 -4.02
CA VAL A 51 24.54 9.26 -2.70
C VAL A 51 25.24 7.90 -2.82
N GLU A 52 26.47 7.85 -2.33
CA GLU A 52 27.32 6.65 -2.36
C GLU A 52 27.27 5.81 -1.07
N ASP A 53 26.56 6.26 -0.04
CA ASP A 53 26.39 5.52 1.22
C ASP A 53 25.04 4.79 1.26
N ALA A 54 25.08 3.46 1.23
CA ALA A 54 23.90 2.61 1.37
C ALA A 54 23.13 2.87 2.68
N ARG A 55 23.81 3.29 3.75
CA ARG A 55 23.16 3.64 5.02
C ARG A 55 22.20 4.81 4.83
N ILE A 56 22.60 5.84 4.08
CA ILE A 56 21.76 7.01 3.79
C ILE A 56 20.51 6.58 3.02
N VAL A 57 20.67 5.69 2.04
CA VAL A 57 19.55 5.16 1.25
C VAL A 57 18.58 4.37 2.12
N VAL A 58 19.09 3.50 3.01
CA VAL A 58 18.24 2.75 3.95
C VAL A 58 17.53 3.70 4.91
N THR A 59 18.22 4.69 5.50
CA THR A 59 17.60 5.59 6.46
C THR A 59 16.54 6.48 5.84
N THR A 60 16.81 7.04 4.65
CA THR A 60 15.84 7.88 3.91
C THR A 60 14.66 7.04 3.44
N GLY A 61 14.93 5.88 2.83
CA GLY A 61 13.90 4.95 2.39
C GLY A 61 13.01 4.45 3.53
N MET A 62 13.61 4.01 4.65
CA MET A 62 12.86 3.55 5.82
C MET A 62 12.04 4.68 6.45
N ALA A 63 12.60 5.88 6.56
CA ALA A 63 11.87 7.05 7.05
C ALA A 63 10.64 7.32 6.18
N THR A 64 10.79 7.29 4.84
CA THR A 64 9.67 7.43 3.91
C THR A 64 8.65 6.30 4.04
N CYS A 65 9.09 5.04 4.20
CA CYS A 65 8.18 3.90 4.38
C CYS A 65 7.35 4.05 5.65
N VAL A 66 7.99 4.40 6.78
CA VAL A 66 7.32 4.58 8.06
C VAL A 66 6.36 5.76 8.01
N ALA A 67 6.78 6.90 7.46
CA ALA A 67 5.94 8.07 7.30
C ALA A 67 4.69 7.76 6.46
N MET A 68 4.86 7.07 5.34
CA MET A 68 3.73 6.66 4.50
C MET A 68 2.83 5.64 5.18
N GLY A 69 3.39 4.66 5.89
CA GLY A 69 2.61 3.67 6.63
C GLY A 69 1.74 4.29 7.72
N ILE A 70 2.31 5.21 8.51
CA ILE A 70 1.57 5.95 9.54
C ILE A 70 0.53 6.86 8.88
N SER A 71 0.91 7.57 7.81
CA SER A 71 0.00 8.48 7.09
C SER A 71 -1.18 7.73 6.48
N GLY A 72 -0.95 6.56 5.87
CA GLY A 72 -2.02 5.71 5.32
C GLY A 72 -2.92 5.16 6.42
N LEU A 73 -2.32 4.57 7.46
CA LEU A 73 -3.06 4.07 8.63
C LEU A 73 -4.00 5.13 9.22
N TRP A 74 -3.46 6.30 9.57
CA TRP A 74 -4.23 7.34 10.25
C TRP A 74 -5.19 8.05 9.30
N GLY A 75 -4.76 8.32 8.07
CA GLY A 75 -5.59 8.94 7.03
C GLY A 75 -6.81 8.08 6.70
N ALA A 76 -6.60 6.81 6.39
CA ALA A 76 -7.69 5.88 6.10
C ALA A 76 -8.58 5.65 7.32
N TYR A 77 -8.02 5.55 8.53
CA TYR A 77 -8.83 5.41 9.74
C TYR A 77 -9.76 6.61 9.94
N LEU A 78 -9.23 7.83 9.88
CA LEU A 78 -10.03 9.04 10.10
C LEU A 78 -11.09 9.21 9.02
N THR A 79 -10.73 9.01 7.75
CA THR A 79 -11.66 9.14 6.62
C THR A 79 -12.74 8.07 6.65
N GLU A 80 -12.37 6.79 6.78
CA GLU A 80 -13.35 5.70 6.82
C GLU A 80 -14.20 5.77 8.09
N ALA A 81 -13.64 6.16 9.25
CA ALA A 81 -14.43 6.36 10.47
C ALA A 81 -15.51 7.44 10.27
N ALA A 82 -15.14 8.57 9.65
CA ALA A 82 -16.07 9.66 9.40
C ALA A 82 -17.19 9.25 8.43
N GLU A 83 -16.83 8.63 7.30
CA GLU A 83 -17.80 8.14 6.31
C GLU A 83 -18.73 7.08 6.91
N ARG A 84 -18.19 6.10 7.63
CA ARG A 84 -18.98 5.04 8.26
C ARG A 84 -19.89 5.54 9.37
N GLN A 85 -19.45 6.52 10.15
CA GLN A 85 -20.28 7.15 11.17
C GLN A 85 -21.43 7.93 10.52
N ARG A 86 -21.16 8.65 9.43
CA ARG A 86 -22.19 9.36 8.67
C ARG A 86 -23.23 8.40 8.09
N GLU A 87 -22.78 7.32 7.45
CA GLU A 87 -23.68 6.27 6.93
C GLU A 87 -24.58 5.71 8.03
N LEU A 88 -24.04 5.45 9.23
CA LEU A 88 -24.83 4.97 10.36
C LEU A 88 -25.87 5.99 10.82
N LEU A 89 -25.48 7.26 11.00
CA LEU A 89 -26.40 8.34 11.43
C LEU A 89 -27.53 8.56 10.42
N GLU A 90 -27.24 8.47 9.12
CA GLU A 90 -28.27 8.57 8.08
C GLU A 90 -29.28 7.41 8.19
N LEU A 91 -28.82 6.16 8.43
CA LEU A 91 -29.72 5.02 8.67
C LEU A 91 -30.53 5.15 9.97
N GLU A 92 -29.93 5.67 11.04
CA GLU A 92 -30.63 5.94 12.31
C GLU A 92 -31.76 6.96 12.12
N GLY A 93 -31.55 7.97 11.29
CA GLY A 93 -32.57 8.96 10.93
C GLY A 93 -33.78 8.34 10.22
N TYR A 94 -33.57 7.37 9.33
CA TYR A 94 -34.67 6.67 8.64
C TYR A 94 -35.39 5.64 9.51
N THR A 95 -34.69 5.04 10.46
CA THR A 95 -35.22 3.97 11.31
C THR A 95 -35.69 4.47 12.67
N LEU A 96 -35.41 5.73 13.01
CA LEU A 96 -35.67 6.36 14.32
C LEU A 96 -35.15 5.52 15.50
N THR A 97 -34.09 4.76 15.28
CA THR A 97 -33.51 3.80 16.23
C THR A 97 -32.00 3.95 16.24
N ASP A 98 -31.37 3.92 17.41
CA ASP A 98 -29.90 3.92 17.54
C ASP A 98 -29.32 2.59 17.04
N LEU A 99 -28.40 2.68 16.08
CA LEU A 99 -27.76 1.54 15.44
C LEU A 99 -26.33 1.32 15.96
N SER A 100 -25.82 2.19 16.83
CA SER A 100 -24.45 2.17 17.36
C SER A 100 -24.06 0.84 17.99
N ASP A 101 -24.99 0.24 18.74
CA ASP A 101 -24.77 -1.01 19.47
C ASP A 101 -25.22 -2.27 18.72
N THR A 102 -25.76 -2.10 17.51
CA THR A 102 -26.19 -3.21 16.67
C THR A 102 -25.02 -3.97 16.08
N THR A 103 -25.31 -5.16 15.53
CA THR A 103 -24.34 -5.92 14.75
C THR A 103 -23.79 -5.11 13.58
N LEU A 104 -24.59 -4.23 12.97
CA LEU A 104 -24.17 -3.37 11.88
C LEU A 104 -23.17 -2.31 12.34
N GLY A 105 -23.45 -1.60 13.44
CA GLY A 105 -22.53 -0.60 14.01
C GLY A 105 -21.18 -1.20 14.40
N LYS A 106 -21.20 -2.38 15.03
CA LYS A 106 -19.99 -3.14 15.40
C LYS A 106 -19.21 -3.63 14.18
N ALA A 107 -19.91 -4.11 13.14
CA ALA A 107 -19.30 -4.51 11.87
C ALA A 107 -18.59 -3.33 11.20
N SER A 108 -19.28 -2.18 11.13
CA SER A 108 -18.80 -0.95 10.51
C SER A 108 -17.52 -0.46 11.16
N ARG A 109 -17.49 -0.37 12.50
CA ARG A 109 -16.29 0.05 13.27
C ARG A 109 -15.11 -0.90 13.07
N THR A 110 -15.38 -2.21 12.98
CA THR A 110 -14.35 -3.22 12.71
C THR A 110 -13.80 -3.10 11.29
N ALA A 111 -14.67 -2.78 10.31
CA ALA A 111 -14.28 -2.56 8.93
C ALA A 111 -13.28 -1.41 8.78
N VAL A 112 -13.54 -0.29 9.46
CA VAL A 112 -12.65 0.89 9.47
C VAL A 112 -11.23 0.49 9.90
N VAL A 113 -11.11 -0.25 11.02
CA VAL A 113 -9.80 -0.68 11.54
C VAL A 113 -9.08 -1.56 10.53
N ILE A 114 -9.76 -2.53 9.92
CA ILE A 114 -9.14 -3.45 8.96
C ILE A 114 -8.72 -2.70 7.69
N VAL A 115 -9.56 -1.81 7.17
CA VAL A 115 -9.24 -1.02 5.97
C VAL A 115 -8.03 -0.14 6.25
N ALA A 116 -8.01 0.56 7.39
CA ALA A 116 -6.87 1.37 7.79
C ALA A 116 -5.56 0.56 7.91
N LEU A 117 -5.64 -0.63 8.54
CA LEU A 117 -4.48 -1.53 8.65
C LEU A 117 -3.95 -1.94 7.28
N VAL A 118 -4.83 -2.36 6.37
CA VAL A 118 -4.44 -2.73 5.01
C VAL A 118 -3.90 -1.53 4.25
N ASP A 119 -4.52 -0.36 4.43
CA ASP A 119 -4.15 0.88 3.75
C ASP A 119 -2.72 1.31 4.06
N GLY A 120 -2.30 1.32 5.33
CA GLY A 120 -0.93 1.73 5.68
C GLY A 120 0.11 0.60 5.69
N LEU A 121 -0.26 -0.66 5.96
CA LEU A 121 0.71 -1.76 5.89
C LEU A 121 1.09 -2.13 4.46
N SER A 122 0.15 -2.04 3.52
CA SER A 122 0.40 -2.37 2.12
C SER A 122 1.55 -1.57 1.48
N PRO A 123 1.55 -0.23 1.49
CA PRO A 123 2.64 0.57 0.92
C PRO A 123 3.95 0.35 1.68
N PHE A 124 3.90 0.26 3.01
CA PHE A 124 5.07 0.03 3.84
C PHE A 124 5.79 -1.26 3.45
N LEU A 125 5.05 -2.37 3.35
CA LEU A 125 5.62 -3.66 2.98
C LEU A 125 6.11 -3.67 1.53
N ALA A 126 5.35 -3.08 0.61
CA ALA A 126 5.73 -3.02 -0.80
C ALA A 126 7.03 -2.22 -1.00
N ALA A 127 7.17 -1.09 -0.30
CA ALA A 127 8.38 -0.28 -0.34
C ALA A 127 9.57 -1.00 0.34
N LEU A 128 9.33 -1.72 1.43
CA LEU A 128 10.36 -2.51 2.12
C LEU A 128 10.93 -3.61 1.22
N VAL A 129 10.10 -4.28 0.42
CA VAL A 129 10.54 -5.29 -0.57
C VAL A 129 11.53 -4.68 -1.56
N VAL A 130 11.28 -3.46 -2.02
CA VAL A 130 12.18 -2.75 -2.96
C VAL A 130 13.50 -2.34 -2.29
N LEU A 131 13.47 -1.98 -1.01
CA LEU A 131 14.66 -1.62 -0.24
C LEU A 131 15.56 -2.81 0.14
N THR A 132 15.09 -4.05 -0.02
CA THR A 132 15.82 -5.25 0.39
C THR A 132 17.30 -5.30 -0.04
N PRO A 133 17.70 -4.91 -1.27
CA PRO A 133 19.11 -4.97 -1.67
C PRO A 133 20.04 -4.08 -0.84
N PHE A 134 19.51 -2.96 -0.31
CA PHE A 134 20.29 -1.98 0.45
C PHE A 134 20.56 -2.40 1.91
N PHE A 135 19.88 -3.43 2.43
CA PHE A 135 20.22 -4.01 3.73
C PHE A 135 21.45 -4.92 3.66
N VAL A 136 21.76 -5.44 2.47
CA VAL A 136 22.88 -6.37 2.23
C VAL A 136 23.76 -5.89 1.06
N PRO A 137 24.27 -4.65 1.09
CA PRO A 137 24.99 -4.06 -0.05
C PRO A 137 26.30 -4.80 -0.35
N LYS A 138 26.88 -5.50 0.65
CA LYS A 138 28.10 -6.31 0.51
C LYS A 138 27.95 -7.53 -0.41
N LEU A 139 26.72 -7.95 -0.72
CA LEU A 139 26.47 -9.03 -1.68
C LEU A 139 26.63 -8.56 -3.14
N PHE A 140 26.67 -7.24 -3.37
CA PHE A 140 26.73 -6.67 -4.70
C PHE A 140 28.15 -6.16 -5.03
N PRO A 141 28.60 -6.27 -6.29
CA PRO A 141 29.94 -5.82 -6.69
C PRO A 141 30.16 -4.32 -6.52
N SER A 142 29.10 -3.52 -6.59
CA SER A 142 29.15 -2.06 -6.38
C SER A 142 27.79 -1.52 -5.96
N LEU A 143 27.76 -0.28 -5.44
CA LEU A 143 26.51 0.38 -5.09
C LEU A 143 25.61 0.59 -6.31
N ARG A 144 26.17 0.84 -7.50
CA ARG A 144 25.40 0.96 -8.75
C ARG A 144 24.62 -0.32 -9.05
N TRP A 145 25.21 -1.49 -8.80
CA TRP A 145 24.51 -2.77 -8.93
C TRP A 145 23.39 -2.90 -7.89
N THR A 146 23.59 -2.39 -6.67
CA THR A 146 22.54 -2.36 -5.63
C THR A 146 21.34 -1.52 -6.07
N TYR A 147 21.57 -0.32 -6.61
CA TYR A 147 20.50 0.53 -7.18
C TYR A 147 19.78 -0.18 -8.34
N LEU A 148 20.52 -0.77 -9.28
CA LEU A 148 19.93 -1.45 -10.43
C LEU A 148 19.07 -2.64 -10.00
N THR A 149 19.53 -3.44 -9.03
CA THR A 149 18.75 -4.56 -8.48
C THR A 149 17.50 -4.06 -7.75
N ALA A 150 17.58 -2.97 -6.99
CA ALA A 150 16.42 -2.39 -6.33
C ALA A 150 15.37 -1.88 -7.34
N ILE A 151 15.80 -1.19 -8.39
CA ILE A 151 14.92 -0.75 -9.48
C ILE A 151 14.29 -1.95 -10.19
N ALA A 152 15.07 -3.00 -10.48
CA ALA A 152 14.55 -4.21 -11.10
C ALA A 152 13.49 -4.89 -10.21
N LEU A 153 13.73 -4.99 -8.89
CA LEU A 153 12.73 -5.48 -7.93
C LEU A 153 11.48 -4.61 -7.88
N ALA A 154 11.63 -3.29 -7.97
CA ALA A 154 10.50 -2.37 -8.04
C ALA A 154 9.65 -2.62 -9.29
N LEU A 155 10.27 -2.74 -10.47
CA LEU A 155 9.55 -3.01 -11.71
C LEU A 155 8.87 -4.38 -11.70
N ILE A 156 9.53 -5.42 -11.16
CA ILE A 156 8.92 -6.75 -10.96
C ILE A 156 7.73 -6.68 -10.00
N SER A 157 7.85 -5.89 -8.93
CA SER A 157 6.78 -5.69 -7.95
C SER A 157 5.59 -4.96 -8.59
N LEU A 158 5.83 -3.90 -9.36
CA LEU A 158 4.80 -3.19 -10.14
C LEU A 158 4.11 -4.13 -11.13
N PHE A 159 4.89 -4.91 -11.89
CA PHE A 159 4.33 -5.88 -12.84
C PHE A 159 3.46 -6.92 -12.14
N SER A 160 3.91 -7.42 -10.98
CA SER A 160 3.17 -8.39 -10.17
C SER A 160 1.87 -7.82 -9.62
N LEU A 161 1.90 -6.58 -9.12
CA LEU A 161 0.71 -5.84 -8.68
C LEU A 161 -0.25 -5.58 -9.85
N GLY A 162 0.26 -5.13 -11.00
CA GLY A 162 -0.53 -4.94 -12.21
C GLY A 162 -1.15 -6.25 -12.70
N ALA A 163 -0.40 -7.35 -12.72
CA ALA A 163 -0.91 -8.67 -13.04
C ALA A 163 -2.06 -9.09 -12.09
N PHE A 164 -1.88 -8.88 -10.79
CA PHE A 164 -2.91 -9.12 -9.77
C PHE A 164 -4.18 -8.29 -10.01
N LEU A 165 -4.04 -6.98 -10.29
CA LEU A 165 -5.14 -6.09 -10.65
C LEU A 165 -5.85 -6.53 -11.94
N GLY A 166 -5.11 -6.98 -12.94
CA GLY A 166 -5.64 -7.51 -14.20
C GLY A 166 -6.47 -8.76 -13.99
N HIS A 167 -5.98 -9.69 -13.15
CA HIS A 167 -6.69 -10.91 -12.78
C HIS A 167 -8.01 -10.60 -12.06
N ILE A 168 -7.99 -9.71 -11.07
CA ILE A 168 -9.20 -9.29 -10.35
C ILE A 168 -10.20 -8.60 -11.27
N SER A 169 -9.71 -7.77 -12.19
CA SER A 169 -10.54 -6.99 -13.12
C SER A 169 -11.08 -7.83 -14.30
N ARG A 170 -10.80 -9.14 -14.36
CA ARG A 170 -11.09 -10.03 -15.50
C ARG A 170 -10.63 -9.45 -16.84
N ARG A 171 -9.50 -8.74 -16.82
CA ARG A 171 -8.87 -8.15 -18.01
C ARG A 171 -7.54 -8.85 -18.27
N ASN A 172 -6.91 -8.49 -19.39
CA ASN A 172 -5.63 -9.07 -19.75
C ASN A 172 -4.54 -8.72 -18.71
N ILE A 173 -4.05 -9.74 -18.01
CA ILE A 173 -3.05 -9.68 -16.94
C ILE A 173 -1.77 -9.01 -17.44
N ALA A 174 -1.30 -9.40 -18.62
CA ALA A 174 -0.06 -8.87 -19.21
C ALA A 174 -0.19 -7.37 -19.52
N VAL A 175 -1.34 -6.93 -20.04
CA VAL A 175 -1.59 -5.52 -20.35
C VAL A 175 -1.58 -4.66 -19.08
N TYR A 176 -2.21 -5.14 -18.01
CA TYR A 176 -2.21 -4.41 -16.73
C TYR A 176 -0.83 -4.40 -16.07
N GLY A 177 -0.10 -5.51 -16.10
CA GLY A 177 1.29 -5.57 -15.67
C GLY A 177 2.17 -4.58 -16.42
N PHE A 178 2.02 -4.50 -17.75
CA PHE A 178 2.82 -3.56 -18.54
C PHE A 178 2.43 -2.09 -18.29
N ARG A 179 1.14 -1.78 -18.10
CA ARG A 179 0.68 -0.42 -17.76
C ARG A 179 1.29 0.09 -16.45
N THR A 180 1.36 -0.76 -15.43
CA THR A 180 1.95 -0.40 -14.13
C THR A 180 3.46 -0.21 -14.22
N VAL A 181 4.15 -1.04 -15.01
CA VAL A 181 5.58 -0.85 -15.32
C VAL A 181 5.82 0.46 -16.08
N ILE A 182 4.97 0.82 -17.04
CA ILE A 182 5.05 2.12 -17.75
C ILE A 182 4.94 3.28 -16.75
N ALA A 183 4.01 3.22 -15.81
CA ALA A 183 3.89 4.26 -14.77
C ALA A 183 5.17 4.37 -13.92
N GLY A 184 5.77 3.24 -13.53
CA GLY A 184 7.08 3.21 -12.87
C GLY A 184 8.19 3.80 -13.72
N GLY A 185 8.24 3.46 -15.01
CA GLY A 185 9.19 4.01 -15.97
C GLY A 185 9.05 5.54 -16.13
N ILE A 186 7.82 6.04 -16.22
CA ILE A 186 7.52 7.48 -16.26
C ILE A 186 8.02 8.15 -14.97
N SER A 187 7.77 7.57 -13.81
CA SER A 187 8.25 8.09 -12.52
C SER A 187 9.78 8.17 -12.47
N ILE A 188 10.48 7.14 -12.97
CA ILE A 188 11.94 7.13 -13.08
C ILE A 188 12.42 8.26 -14.00
N VAL A 189 11.82 8.39 -15.19
CA VAL A 189 12.20 9.44 -16.16
C VAL A 189 12.00 10.84 -15.57
N ILE A 190 10.85 11.10 -14.94
CA ILE A 190 10.58 12.39 -14.29
C ILE A 190 11.59 12.65 -13.17
N SER A 191 11.90 11.65 -12.35
CA SER A 191 12.86 11.78 -11.24
C SER A 191 14.27 12.09 -11.76
N LEU A 192 14.68 11.49 -12.88
CA LEU A 192 15.93 11.80 -13.56
C LEU A 192 15.97 13.24 -14.08
N LEU A 193 14.86 13.72 -14.67
CA LEU A 193 14.77 15.10 -15.16
C LEU A 193 14.87 16.11 -14.03
N LEU A 194 14.25 15.83 -12.88
CA LEU A 194 14.33 16.71 -11.70
C LEU A 194 15.75 16.78 -11.14
N GLY A 195 16.43 15.63 -11.01
CA GLY A 195 17.81 15.56 -10.52
C GLY A 195 18.88 16.02 -11.52
N GLY A 196 18.52 16.21 -12.79
CA GLY A 196 19.39 16.76 -13.84
C GLY A 196 19.43 18.29 -13.90
N SER A 197 18.70 18.97 -13.00
CA SER A 197 18.74 20.43 -12.87
C SER A 197 19.92 20.82 -11.95
N PRO A 198 20.93 21.54 -12.45
CA PRO A 198 22.07 21.99 -11.63
C PRO A 198 21.67 22.99 -10.55
#